data_AF-G9PPG2-F1
#
_entry.id   AF-G9PPG2-F1
#
_cell.length_a   1.000
_cell.length_b   1.000
_cell.length_c   1.000
_cell.angle_alpha   90.00
_cell.angle_beta   90.00
_cell.angle_gamma   90.00
#
_symmetry.space_group_name_H-M   'P 1'
#
loop_
_entity.id
_entity.type
_entity.pdbx_description
1 polymer ?
#
loop_
_entity_poly.entity_id
_entity_poly.type
_entity_poly.pdbx_seq_one_letter_code
_entity_poly.pdbx_strand_id
1 'polypeptide(L)'
;MAQRWRLADGMTLTHLENGGWTLADLRRLSVHELDEENGMLLDEALHSTSPVPLSPLIESAIESGMIVDSSNITNPQEGLHE
;
A
#
# COMPACT_ATOMS: atom_id res chain seq x y z
N MET A 1 -7.99 -10.94 14.62
CA MET A 1 -7.35 -11.13 13.31
C MET A 1 -6.58 -9.85 13.03
N ALA A 2 -5.26 -9.92 12.88
CA ALA A 2 -4.46 -8.72 12.60
C ALA A 2 -4.66 -8.39 11.11
N GLN A 3 -5.23 -7.22 10.81
CA GLN A 3 -5.24 -6.69 9.46
C GLN A 3 -3.80 -6.44 9.04
N ARG A 4 -3.39 -7.00 7.91
CA ARG A 4 -2.05 -6.83 7.38
C ARG A 4 -2.17 -6.21 6.01
N TRP A 5 -1.67 -4.99 5.85
CA TRP A 5 -1.74 -4.28 4.58
C TRP A 5 -0.62 -4.72 3.66
N ARG A 6 -0.86 -4.59 2.36
CA ARG A 6 0.16 -4.73 1.32
C ARG A 6 -0.07 -3.69 0.24
N LEU A 7 0.97 -3.32 -0.47
CA LEU A 7 0.85 -2.53 -1.69
C LEU A 7 0.04 -3.32 -2.74
N ALA A 8 -0.72 -2.60 -3.55
CA ALA A 8 -1.38 -3.19 -4.71
C ALA A 8 -0.34 -3.74 -5.71
N ASP A 9 -0.77 -4.69 -6.53
CA ASP A 9 0.08 -5.30 -7.54
C ASP A 9 0.63 -4.24 -8.51
N GLY A 10 1.95 -4.31 -8.75
CA GLY A 10 2.66 -3.34 -9.59
C GLY A 10 2.98 -2.01 -8.89
N MET A 11 2.77 -1.90 -7.57
CA MET A 11 3.21 -0.73 -6.81
C MET A 11 4.50 -0.98 -6.03
N THR A 12 5.30 0.06 -5.84
CA THR A 12 6.55 0.00 -5.07
C THR A 12 6.72 1.25 -4.23
N LEU A 13 6.94 1.07 -2.92
CA LEU A 13 7.28 2.13 -1.99
C LEU A 13 8.81 2.16 -1.81
N THR A 14 9.42 3.32 -2.00
CA THR A 14 10.87 3.50 -1.91
C THR A 14 11.20 4.67 -1.00
N HIS A 15 12.03 4.43 0.01
CA HIS A 15 12.67 5.49 0.79
C HIS A 15 13.88 6.04 0.04
N LEU A 16 13.96 7.35 -0.10
CA LEU A 16 15.04 8.04 -0.79
C LEU A 16 16.11 8.51 0.20
N GLU A 17 17.36 8.62 -0.27
CA GLU A 17 18.48 9.05 0.58
C GLU A 17 18.34 10.48 1.12
N ASN A 18 17.49 11.31 0.49
CA ASN A 18 17.23 12.68 0.92
C ASN A 18 16.16 12.78 2.03
N GLY A 19 15.67 11.65 2.56
CA GLY A 19 14.61 11.59 3.57
C GLY A 19 13.19 11.66 3.00
N GLY A 20 13.05 11.75 1.68
CA GLY A 20 11.75 11.66 1.01
C GLY A 20 11.33 10.22 0.73
N TRP A 21 10.07 10.04 0.36
CA TRP A 21 9.54 8.75 -0.06
C TRP A 21 8.89 8.86 -1.42
N THR A 22 8.87 7.75 -2.15
CA THR A 22 8.17 7.67 -3.44
C THR A 22 7.32 6.42 -3.51
N LEU A 23 6.09 6.57 -3.97
CA LEU A 23 5.19 5.49 -4.33
C LEU A 23 5.09 5.44 -5.87
N ALA A 24 5.69 4.41 -6.46
CA ALA A 24 5.65 4.17 -7.89
C ALA A 24 4.48 3.22 -8.23
N ASP A 25 3.70 3.58 -9.24
CA ASP A 25 2.73 2.71 -9.91
C ASP A 25 3.30 2.33 -11.28
N LEU A 26 3.78 1.08 -11.39
CA LEU A 26 4.39 0.56 -12.62
C LEU A 26 3.35 0.26 -13.70
N ARG A 27 2.07 0.11 -13.35
CA ARG A 27 0.99 -0.13 -14.31
C ARG A 27 0.57 1.15 -15.01
N ARG A 28 0.56 2.26 -14.26
CA ARG A 28 0.23 3.60 -14.78
C ARG A 28 1.44 4.41 -15.18
N LEU A 29 2.65 3.91 -14.90
CA LEU A 29 3.93 4.58 -15.15
C LEU A 29 3.97 5.96 -14.47
N SER A 30 3.49 6.02 -13.23
CA SER A 30 3.45 7.25 -12.42
C SER A 30 4.23 7.10 -11.12
N VAL A 31 4.77 8.21 -10.62
CA VAL A 31 5.47 8.28 -9.33
C VAL A 31 4.84 9.39 -8.52
N HIS A 32 4.50 9.08 -7.27
CA HIS A 32 3.99 10.03 -6.30
C HIS A 32 5.05 10.25 -5.22
N GLU A 33 5.43 11.50 -5.02
CA GLU A 33 6.31 11.88 -3.92
C GLU A 33 5.51 11.99 -2.62
N LEU A 34 6.10 11.48 -1.55
CA LEU A 34 5.58 11.53 -0.20
C LEU A 34 6.65 12.19 0.67
N ASP A 35 6.21 13.03 1.60
CA ASP A 35 7.08 13.49 2.68
C ASP A 35 7.48 12.35 3.62
N GLU A 36 8.46 12.63 4.47
CA GLU A 36 9.03 11.66 5.42
C GLU A 36 7.96 11.08 6.35
N GLU A 37 7.06 11.91 6.87
CA GLU A 37 6.00 11.49 7.81
C GLU A 37 5.04 10.50 7.14
N ASN A 38 4.51 10.86 5.96
CA ASN A 38 3.56 10.05 5.22
C ASN A 38 4.19 8.75 4.70
N GLY A 39 5.46 8.81 4.28
CA GLY A 39 6.21 7.63 3.86
C GLY A 39 6.42 6.63 5.00
N MET A 40 6.82 7.11 6.18
CA MET A 40 6.97 6.26 7.37
C MET A 40 5.65 5.64 7.82
N LEU A 41 4.55 6.41 7.81
CA LEU A 41 3.22 5.89 8.15
C LEU A 41 2.79 4.75 7.22
N LEU A 42 3.07 4.89 5.93
CA LEU A 42 2.75 3.85 4.95
C LEU A 42 3.66 2.62 5.13
N ASP A 43 4.95 2.82 5.37
CA ASP A 43 5.89 1.72 5.64
C ASP A 43 5.50 0.94 6.91
N GLU A 44 5.14 1.64 7.99
CA GLU A 44 4.66 1.02 9.21
C GLU A 44 3.37 0.23 8.96
N ALA A 45 2.40 0.78 8.22
CA ALA A 45 1.18 0.07 7.87
C ALA A 45 1.43 -1.24 7.10
N LEU A 46 2.45 -1.28 6.24
CA LEU A 46 2.81 -2.45 5.43
C LEU A 46 3.60 -3.51 6.22
N HIS A 47 4.43 -3.09 7.17
CA HIS A 47 5.33 -3.98 7.91
C HIS A 47 4.85 -4.34 9.33
N SER A 48 3.91 -3.59 9.90
CA SER A 48 3.45 -3.82 11.26
C SER A 48 2.69 -5.14 11.38
N THR A 49 3.01 -5.87 12.44
CA THR A 49 2.30 -7.07 12.86
C THR A 49 1.14 -6.77 13.81
N SER A 50 1.03 -5.51 14.22
CA SER A 50 -0.02 -5.00 15.11
C SER A 50 -1.01 -4.16 14.31
N PRO A 51 -2.27 -4.06 14.74
CA PRO A 51 -3.23 -3.17 14.10
C PRO A 51 -2.71 -1.74 14.16
N VAL A 52 -2.33 -1.19 13.01
CA VAL A 52 -1.95 0.23 12.90
C VAL A 52 -3.24 1.04 12.90
N PRO A 53 -3.38 2.08 13.74
CA PRO A 53 -4.54 2.96 13.67
C PRO A 53 -4.60 3.59 12.27
N LEU A 54 -5.78 3.49 11.64
CA LEU A 54 -6.01 4.05 10.31
C LEU A 54 -5.91 5.58 10.41
N SER A 55 -4.83 6.13 9.88
CA SER A 55 -4.71 7.57 9.66
C SER A 55 -5.49 7.96 8.39
N PRO A 56 -5.91 9.23 8.23
CA PRO A 56 -6.63 9.67 7.03
C PRO A 56 -5.86 9.38 5.72
N LEU A 57 -4.53 9.37 5.77
CA LEU A 57 -3.67 8.98 4.65
C LEU A 57 -3.86 7.50 4.29
N ILE A 58 -3.80 6.61 5.28
CA ILE A 58 -3.97 5.17 5.08
C ILE A 58 -5.38 4.87 4.59
N GLU A 59 -6.41 5.51 5.14
CA GLU A 59 -7.79 5.38 4.63
C GLU A 59 -7.89 5.79 3.17
N SER A 60 -7.34 6.96 2.81
CA SER A 60 -7.33 7.44 1.42
C SER A 60 -6.57 6.50 0.48
N ALA A 61 -5.48 5.90 0.95
CA ALA A 61 -4.69 4.94 0.17
C ALA A 61 -5.44 3.61 -0.03
N ILE A 62 -6.23 3.17 0.95
CA ILE A 62 -7.13 2.01 0.83
C ILE A 62 -8.24 2.32 -0.18
N GLU A 63 -8.92 3.46 -0.04
CA GLU A 63 -10.01 3.87 -0.94
C GLU A 63 -9.55 4.04 -2.38
N SER A 64 -8.32 4.52 -2.58
CA SER A 64 -7.69 4.66 -3.90
C SER A 64 -7.18 3.33 -4.48
N GLY A 65 -7.25 2.24 -3.71
CA GLY A 65 -6.76 0.92 -4.10
C GLY A 65 -5.24 0.82 -4.17
N MET A 66 -4.49 1.72 -3.52
CA MET A 66 -3.03 1.71 -3.49
C MET A 66 -2.48 0.71 -2.48
N ILE A 67 -3.19 0.54 -1.35
CA ILE A 67 -2.95 -0.52 -0.38
C ILE A 67 -4.20 -1.37 -0.24
N VAL A 68 -3.98 -2.67 -0.05
CA VAL A 68 -5.04 -3.66 0.04
C VAL A 68 -4.80 -4.55 1.25
N ASP A 69 -5.87 -5.08 1.84
CA ASP A 69 -5.74 -6.06 2.89
C ASP A 69 -5.17 -7.37 2.31
N SER A 70 -4.13 -7.90 2.95
CA SER A 70 -3.46 -9.13 2.54
C SER A 70 -4.23 -10.39 2.93
N SER A 71 -5.25 -10.29 3.79
CA SER A 71 -6.13 -11.40 4.17
C SER A 71 -7.22 -11.63 3.13
N ASN A 72 -7.52 -10.63 2.28
CA ASN A 72 -8.62 -10.67 1.30
C ASN A 72 -8.16 -10.99 -0.14
N ILE A 73 -7.09 -11.77 -0.32
CA ILE A 73 -6.75 -12.32 -1.64
C ILE A 73 -7.68 -13.50 -1.98
N THR A 74 -8.97 -13.22 -2.19
CA THR A 74 -9.73 -14.01 -3.15
C THR A 74 -9.21 -13.60 -4.52
N ASN A 75 -8.38 -14.47 -5.09
CA ASN A 75 -7.87 -14.35 -6.45
C ASN A 75 -9.06 -14.06 -7.40
N PRO A 76 -9.14 -12.92 -8.11
CA PRO A 76 -10.24 -12.68 -9.05
C PRO A 76 -10.13 -13.53 -10.33
N GLN A 77 -9.44 -14.67 -10.29
CA GLN A 77 -9.23 -15.58 -11.42
C GLN A 77 -9.94 -16.94 -11.29
N GLU A 78 -10.76 -17.20 -10.26
CA GLU A 78 -11.61 -18.41 -10.20
C GLU A 78 -13.08 -18.15 -10.59
N GLY A 79 -13.29 -17.47 -11.72
CA GLY A 79 -14.64 -17.20 -12.25
C GLY A 79 -14.80 -17.41 -13.75
N LEU A 80 -13.80 -17.97 -14.44
CA LEU A 80 -13.86 -18.30 -15.86
C LEU A 80 -13.15 -19.63 -16.09
N HIS A 81 -13.78 -20.72 -15.66
CA HIS A 81 -13.64 -22.01 -16.32
C HIS A 81 -14.99 -22.73 -16.20
N GLU A 82 -15.49 -23.08 -17.40
CA GLU A 82 -16.63 -23.95 -17.77
C GLU A 82 -18.05 -23.67 -17.28
#